data_AF-A0A822EZN4-F1
#
_entry.id   AF-A0A822EZN4-F1
#
_cell.length_a   1.000
_cell.length_b   1.000
_cell.length_c   1.000
_cell.angle_alpha   90.00
_cell.angle_beta   90.00
_cell.angle_gamma   90.00
#
_symmetry.space_group_name_H-M   'P 1'
#
loop_
_entity.id
_entity.type
_entity.pdbx_description
1 polymer ?
#
loop_
_entity_poly.entity_id
_entity_poly.type
_entity_poly.pdbx_seq_one_letter_code
_entity_poly.pdbx_strand_id
1 'polypeptide(L)'
;TLNAAEETKLNTDNIIANTKNTFSNVQIQLNNHILSLEGSAGSVLDAELDILKQLIVEMKFNLTNEFTPSATADYQRMKRNLEGVSKMPSIFNPMKWRWEAQHQVKITVNNNAINNECEITIEGRDSQNQFAYKEFRSFLGWLKNCAVIRHPNA
;
A
#
# COMPACT_ATOMS: atom_id res chain seq x y z
N THR A 1 -2.20 -16.95 -4.69
CA THR A 1 -0.95 -16.90 -5.46
C THR A 1 -0.09 -15.78 -4.92
N LEU A 2 1.17 -16.07 -4.64
CA LEU A 2 2.13 -15.13 -4.07
C LEU A 2 2.97 -14.51 -5.20
N ASN A 3 3.46 -13.29 -5.00
CA ASN A 3 4.50 -12.75 -5.86
C ASN A 3 5.90 -13.15 -5.37
N ALA A 4 6.93 -12.87 -6.17
CA ALA A 4 8.31 -13.27 -5.84
C ALA A 4 8.83 -12.66 -4.52
N ALA A 5 8.41 -11.43 -4.18
CA ALA A 5 8.82 -10.77 -2.93
C ALA A 5 8.16 -11.44 -1.70
N GLU A 6 6.87 -11.75 -1.80
CA GLU A 6 6.12 -12.48 -0.77
C GLU A 6 6.67 -13.89 -0.57
N GLU A 7 7.01 -14.60 -1.65
CA GLU A 7 7.64 -15.92 -1.57
C GLU A 7 9.02 -15.88 -0.93
N THR A 8 9.85 -14.90 -1.32
CA THR A 8 11.16 -14.69 -0.70
C THR A 8 10.99 -14.46 0.80
N LYS A 9 10.05 -13.60 1.19
CA LYS A 9 9.74 -13.31 2.60
C LYS A 9 9.29 -14.56 3.36
N LEU A 10 8.42 -15.39 2.78
CA LEU A 10 7.99 -16.66 3.39
C LEU A 10 9.17 -17.57 3.77
N ASN A 11 10.16 -17.64 2.89
CA ASN A 11 11.33 -18.50 3.06
C ASN A 11 12.40 -17.87 3.96
N THR A 12 12.73 -16.60 3.75
CA THR A 12 13.80 -15.91 4.48
C THR A 12 13.43 -15.63 5.94
N ASP A 13 12.18 -15.25 6.21
CA ASP A 13 11.73 -14.91 7.56
C ASP A 13 11.26 -16.14 8.35
N ASN A 14 11.48 -17.36 7.82
CA ASN A 14 11.05 -18.63 8.41
C ASN A 14 9.56 -18.69 8.77
N ILE A 15 8.71 -17.91 8.08
CA ILE A 15 7.27 -17.79 8.37
C ILE A 15 6.61 -19.17 8.30
N ILE A 16 6.94 -19.96 7.28
CA ILE A 16 6.38 -21.31 7.11
C ILE A 16 6.78 -22.22 8.28
N ALA A 17 8.05 -22.18 8.70
CA ALA A 17 8.53 -23.02 9.80
C ALA A 17 7.89 -22.62 11.13
N ASN A 18 7.79 -21.32 11.40
CA ASN A 18 7.14 -20.79 12.60
C ASN A 18 5.65 -21.17 12.64
N THR A 19 4.96 -21.01 11.52
CA THR A 19 3.53 -21.37 11.42
C THR A 19 3.33 -22.87 11.62
N LYS A 20 4.18 -23.74 11.04
CA LYS A 20 4.13 -25.20 11.25
C LYS A 20 4.31 -25.59 12.72
N ASN A 21 5.16 -24.87 13.45
CA ASN A 21 5.38 -25.12 14.88
C ASN A 21 4.15 -24.73 15.71
N THR A 22 3.49 -23.61 15.38
CA THR A 22 2.29 -23.14 16.08
C THR A 22 1.05 -23.98 15.74
N PHE A 23 0.90 -24.35 14.46
CA PHE A 23 -0.25 -25.07 13.93
C PHE A 23 0.18 -26.46 13.43
N SER A 24 0.66 -27.30 14.34
CA SER A 24 1.23 -28.62 14.01
C SER A 24 0.25 -29.60 13.36
N ASN A 25 -1.06 -29.33 13.45
CA ASN A 25 -2.13 -30.10 12.84
C ASN A 25 -2.52 -29.61 11.43
N VAL A 26 -1.86 -28.57 10.91
CA VAL A 26 -2.06 -28.04 9.56
C VAL A 26 -0.87 -28.43 8.69
N GLN A 27 -1.13 -29.14 7.60
CA GLN A 27 -0.11 -29.43 6.61
C GLN A 27 0.05 -28.21 5.70
N ILE A 28 1.26 -27.62 5.71
CA ILE A 28 1.59 -26.43 4.92
C ILE A 28 2.61 -26.81 3.85
N GLN A 29 2.25 -26.59 2.58
CA GLN A 29 3.09 -26.84 1.42
C GLN A 29 3.15 -25.61 0.52
N LEU A 30 4.32 -25.28 -0.02
CA LEU A 30 4.51 -24.21 -0.98
C LEU A 30 5.00 -24.81 -2.30
N ASN A 31 4.17 -24.77 -3.33
CA ASN A 31 4.48 -25.29 -4.66
C ASN A 31 4.12 -24.24 -5.72
N ASN A 32 5.05 -23.86 -6.59
CA ASN A 32 4.80 -22.97 -7.73
C ASN A 32 4.03 -21.68 -7.36
N HIS A 33 4.48 -20.93 -6.34
CA HIS A 33 3.83 -19.71 -5.83
C HIS A 33 2.42 -19.92 -5.21
N ILE A 34 2.01 -21.18 -5.03
CA ILE A 34 0.75 -21.56 -4.38
C ILE A 34 1.09 -22.13 -3.01
N LEU A 35 0.58 -21.47 -1.99
CA LEU A 35 0.62 -21.96 -0.62
C LEU A 35 -0.66 -22.76 -0.38
N SER A 36 -0.49 -24.05 -0.08
CA SER A 36 -1.58 -24.98 0.24
C SER A 36 -1.56 -25.27 1.73
N LEU A 37 -2.72 -25.17 2.37
CA LEU A 37 -2.95 -25.49 3.77
C LEU A 37 -4.05 -26.56 3.86
N GLU A 38 -3.74 -27.69 4.51
CA GLU A 38 -4.68 -28.79 4.68
C GLU A 38 -4.82 -29.18 6.15
N GLY A 39 -6.05 -29.38 6.61
CA GLY A 39 -6.35 -29.68 8.01
C GLY A 39 -7.81 -29.38 8.36
N SER A 40 -8.10 -29.24 9.65
CA SER A 40 -9.43 -28.79 10.07
C SER A 40 -9.67 -27.34 9.66
N ALA A 41 -10.91 -27.01 9.25
CA ALA A 41 -11.23 -25.69 8.70
C ALA A 41 -10.82 -24.53 9.63
N GLY A 42 -11.09 -24.65 10.94
CA GLY A 42 -10.70 -23.62 11.92
C GLY A 42 -9.19 -23.42 11.99
N SER A 43 -8.43 -24.50 12.12
CA SER A 43 -6.96 -24.43 12.19
C SER A 43 -6.33 -23.92 10.90
N VAL A 44 -6.88 -24.30 9.74
CA VAL A 44 -6.42 -23.81 8.44
C VAL A 44 -6.63 -22.30 8.32
N LEU A 45 -7.80 -21.79 8.72
CA LEU A 45 -8.09 -20.36 8.70
C LEU A 45 -7.16 -19.57 9.64
N ASP A 46 -6.94 -20.09 10.85
CA ASP A 46 -6.04 -19.44 11.81
C ASP A 46 -4.59 -19.41 11.32
N ALA A 47 -4.11 -20.53 10.74
CA ALA A 47 -2.78 -20.61 10.15
C ALA A 47 -2.63 -19.69 8.91
N GLU A 48 -3.66 -19.61 8.07
CA GLU A 48 -3.69 -18.68 6.93
C GLU A 48 -3.58 -17.23 7.43
N LEU A 49 -4.40 -16.84 8.41
CA LEU A 49 -4.38 -15.50 8.99
C LEU A 49 -3.02 -15.17 9.63
N ASP A 50 -2.39 -16.12 10.31
CA ASP A 50 -1.06 -15.94 10.90
C ASP A 50 0.01 -15.67 9.83
N ILE A 51 0.02 -16.48 8.75
CA ILE A 51 0.93 -16.27 7.62
C ILE A 51 0.68 -14.92 6.95
N LEU A 52 -0.58 -14.58 6.67
CA LEU A 52 -0.93 -13.32 6.00
C LEU A 52 -0.51 -12.10 6.82
N LYS A 53 -0.64 -12.14 8.14
CA LYS A 53 -0.15 -11.08 9.04
C LYS A 53 1.36 -10.92 9.00
N GLN A 54 2.09 -12.04 9.00
CA GLN A 54 3.56 -12.03 8.94
C GLN A 54 4.09 -11.57 7.56
N LEU A 55 3.27 -11.66 6.51
CA LEU A 55 3.59 -11.16 5.17
C LEU A 55 3.35 -9.66 4.98
N ILE A 56 2.80 -8.96 5.96
CA ILE A 56 2.61 -7.52 5.90
C ILE A 56 3.97 -6.83 5.84
N VAL A 57 4.12 -5.92 4.88
CA VAL A 57 5.27 -5.07 4.69
C VAL A 57 4.83 -3.62 4.55
N GLU A 58 5.74 -2.71 4.89
CA GLU A 58 5.53 -1.27 4.78
C GLU A 58 6.13 -0.76 3.45
N MET A 59 5.38 0.09 2.75
CA MET A 59 5.85 0.86 1.59
C MET A 59 5.63 2.34 1.85
N LYS A 60 6.70 3.14 1.76
CA LYS A 60 6.68 4.59 1.96
C LYS A 60 7.10 5.34 0.70
N PHE A 61 6.38 6.40 0.35
CA PHE A 61 6.72 7.29 -0.75
C PHE A 61 6.08 8.67 -0.59
N ASN A 62 6.65 9.68 -1.25
CA ASN A 62 6.09 11.02 -1.30
C ASN A 62 5.29 11.25 -2.60
N LEU A 63 4.23 12.03 -2.52
CA LEU A 63 3.58 12.60 -3.70
C LEU A 63 4.47 13.70 -4.27
N THR A 64 5.09 13.44 -5.43
CA THR A 64 6.08 14.34 -6.04
C THR A 64 5.62 14.93 -7.37
N ASN A 65 6.22 16.06 -7.73
CA ASN A 65 6.05 16.66 -9.05
C ASN A 65 7.00 15.96 -10.04
N GLU A 66 6.45 15.33 -11.07
CA GLU A 66 7.24 14.64 -12.09
C GLU A 66 7.66 15.53 -13.26
N PHE A 67 7.14 16.76 -13.34
CA PHE A 67 7.64 17.71 -14.32
C PHE A 67 9.04 18.14 -13.91
N THR A 68 9.93 18.28 -14.90
CA THR A 68 11.24 18.89 -14.69
C THR A 68 11.06 20.23 -13.97
N PRO A 69 11.90 20.58 -12.97
CA PRO A 69 11.89 21.89 -12.28
C PRO A 69 12.26 23.07 -13.19
N SER A 70 11.56 23.20 -14.31
CA SER A 70 11.62 24.31 -15.24
C SER A 70 10.52 25.31 -14.91
N ALA A 71 10.67 26.56 -15.32
CA ALA A 71 9.65 27.60 -15.17
C ALA A 71 8.39 27.38 -16.05
N THR A 72 8.10 26.14 -16.43
CA THR A 72 6.93 25.77 -17.24
C THR A 72 5.64 25.96 -16.45
N ALA A 73 4.58 26.38 -17.13
CA ALA A 73 3.26 26.57 -16.52
C ALA A 73 2.73 25.27 -15.88
N ASP A 74 3.08 24.12 -16.45
CA ASP A 74 2.70 22.80 -15.94
C ASP A 74 3.36 22.46 -14.61
N TYR A 75 4.66 22.75 -14.47
CA TYR A 75 5.37 22.56 -13.20
C TYR A 75 4.73 23.38 -12.08
N GLN A 76 4.44 24.67 -12.34
CA GLN A 76 3.83 25.55 -11.35
C GLN A 76 2.39 25.15 -11.00
N ARG A 77 1.60 24.71 -11.99
CA ARG A 77 0.24 24.19 -11.75
C ARG A 77 0.27 22.94 -10.89
N MET A 78 1.12 21.97 -11.23
CA MET A 78 1.26 20.73 -10.48
C MET A 78 1.77 20.99 -9.06
N LYS A 79 2.74 21.90 -8.90
CA LYS A 79 3.23 22.32 -7.58
C LYS A 79 2.09 22.86 -6.69
N ARG A 80 1.27 23.77 -7.21
CA ARG A 80 0.10 24.31 -6.46
C ARG A 80 -0.92 23.21 -6.14
N ASN A 81 -1.16 22.29 -7.07
CA ASN A 81 -2.05 21.16 -6.85
C ASN A 81 -1.54 20.24 -5.72
N LEU A 82 -0.26 19.92 -5.70
CA LEU A 82 0.35 19.12 -4.63
C LEU A 82 0.31 19.84 -3.28
N GLU A 83 0.57 21.14 -3.25
CA GLU A 83 0.40 21.98 -2.04
C GLU A 83 -1.05 22.00 -1.55
N GLY A 84 -2.03 22.01 -2.46
CA GLY A 84 -3.45 21.90 -2.12
C GLY A 84 -3.80 20.53 -1.55
N VAL A 85 -3.28 19.46 -2.16
CA VAL A 85 -3.48 18.07 -1.73
C VAL A 85 -2.85 17.82 -0.35
N SER A 86 -1.63 18.30 -0.09
CA SER A 86 -0.97 18.11 1.21
C SER A 86 -1.77 18.74 2.35
N LYS A 87 -2.45 19.86 2.10
CA LYS A 87 -3.34 20.53 3.06
C LYS A 87 -4.70 19.85 3.24
N MET A 88 -5.08 18.92 2.36
CA MET A 88 -6.39 18.23 2.39
C MET A 88 -6.22 16.70 2.38
N PRO A 89 -5.60 16.09 3.41
CA PRO A 89 -5.39 14.64 3.43
C PRO A 89 -6.71 13.83 3.42
N SER A 90 -7.82 14.43 3.82
CA SER A 90 -9.14 13.81 3.82
C SER A 90 -9.66 13.43 2.43
N ILE A 91 -9.11 13.99 1.34
CA ILE A 91 -9.48 13.60 -0.03
C ILE A 91 -9.20 12.11 -0.28
N PHE A 92 -8.26 11.53 0.46
CA PHE A 92 -7.90 10.12 0.34
C PHE A 92 -8.76 9.19 1.22
N ASN A 93 -9.65 9.73 2.08
CA ASN A 93 -10.47 8.90 2.98
C ASN A 93 -11.29 7.81 2.26
N PRO A 94 -11.95 8.08 1.12
CA PRO A 94 -12.69 7.04 0.41
C PRO A 94 -11.78 5.90 -0.06
N MET A 95 -10.58 6.23 -0.54
CA MET A 95 -9.59 5.24 -0.96
C MET A 95 -9.03 4.46 0.23
N LYS A 96 -8.66 5.14 1.32
CA LYS A 96 -8.21 4.50 2.57
C LYS A 96 -9.23 3.48 3.07
N TRP A 97 -10.49 3.88 3.17
CA TRP A 97 -11.57 3.02 3.65
C TRP A 97 -11.77 1.78 2.78
N ARG A 98 -11.74 1.95 1.45
CA ARG A 98 -11.88 0.84 0.50
C ARG A 98 -10.75 -0.18 0.64
N TRP A 99 -9.51 0.29 0.69
CA TRP A 99 -8.32 -0.57 0.81
C TRP A 99 -8.27 -1.31 2.15
N GLU A 100 -8.65 -0.63 3.24
CA GLU A 100 -8.71 -1.23 4.56
C GLU A 100 -9.81 -2.29 4.65
N ALA A 101 -11.01 -2.00 4.14
CA ALA A 101 -12.16 -2.91 4.22
C ALA A 101 -12.07 -4.12 3.29
N GLN A 102 -11.51 -3.97 2.09
CA GLN A 102 -11.56 -5.01 1.05
C GLN A 102 -10.26 -5.81 0.92
N HIS A 103 -9.13 -5.20 1.27
CA HIS A 103 -7.81 -5.74 0.93
C HIS A 103 -6.89 -5.89 2.14
N GLN A 104 -7.37 -5.55 3.35
CA GLN A 104 -6.57 -5.57 4.57
C GLN A 104 -5.30 -4.71 4.44
N VAL A 105 -5.39 -3.61 3.70
CA VAL A 105 -4.28 -2.66 3.50
C VAL A 105 -4.57 -1.39 4.28
N LYS A 106 -3.66 -1.02 5.16
CA LYS A 106 -3.75 0.22 5.90
C LYS A 106 -2.93 1.30 5.19
N ILE A 107 -3.59 2.42 4.88
CA ILE A 107 -2.98 3.56 4.22
C ILE A 107 -2.94 4.74 5.19
N THR A 108 -1.75 5.25 5.45
CA THR A 108 -1.52 6.47 6.25
C THR A 108 -1.05 7.58 5.33
N VAL A 109 -1.62 8.77 5.51
CA VAL A 109 -1.27 9.98 4.74
C VAL A 109 -0.77 11.01 5.74
N ASN A 110 0.52 11.30 5.71
CA ASN A 110 1.18 12.26 6.57
C ASN A 110 1.45 13.54 5.78
N ASN A 111 1.01 14.67 6.33
CA ASN A 111 1.35 15.98 5.79
C ASN A 111 2.58 16.52 6.52
N ASN A 112 3.67 16.72 5.78
CA ASN A 112 4.80 17.50 6.27
C ASN A 112 4.58 18.99 5.93
N ALA A 113 4.00 19.72 6.89
CA ALA A 113 3.70 21.14 6.75
C ALA A 113 4.94 22.03 6.52
N ILE A 114 6.13 21.57 6.90
CA ILE A 114 7.39 22.33 6.73
C ILE A 114 7.78 22.36 5.24
N ASN A 115 7.62 21.23 4.55
CA ASN A 115 8.02 21.07 3.15
C ASN A 115 6.84 21.09 2.16
N ASN A 116 5.60 21.19 2.65
CA ASN A 116 4.37 20.97 1.89
C ASN A 116 4.32 19.60 1.17
N GLU A 117 4.99 18.61 1.73
CA GLU A 117 5.06 17.26 1.19
C GLU A 117 3.95 16.37 1.77
N CYS A 118 3.42 15.49 0.93
CA CYS A 118 2.44 14.49 1.33
C CYS A 118 3.13 13.13 1.26
N GLU A 119 3.47 12.57 2.42
CA GLU A 119 4.04 11.23 2.55
C GLU A 119 2.91 10.22 2.69
N ILE A 120 3.01 9.15 1.91
CA ILE A 120 2.09 8.03 1.92
C ILE A 120 2.82 6.83 2.49
N THR A 121 2.23 6.20 3.49
CA THR A 121 2.65 4.90 4.01
C THR A 121 1.55 3.88 3.71
N ILE A 122 1.90 2.75 3.11
CA ILE A 122 1.01 1.64 2.81
C ILE A 122 1.52 0.40 3.55
N GLU A 123 0.68 -0.18 4.40
CA GLU A 123 0.96 -1.39 5.17
C GLU A 123 0.03 -2.51 4.70
N GLY A 124 0.60 -3.55 4.10
CA GLY A 124 -0.14 -4.66 3.50
C GLY A 124 0.82 -5.66 2.89
N ARG A 125 0.29 -6.70 2.23
CA ARG A 125 1.14 -7.62 1.45
C ARG A 125 1.73 -6.88 0.26
N ASP A 126 2.95 -7.24 -0.16
CA ASP A 126 3.65 -6.53 -1.24
C ASP A 126 2.78 -6.42 -2.50
N SER A 127 2.11 -7.49 -2.94
CA SER A 127 1.20 -7.44 -4.08
C SER A 127 0.12 -6.37 -3.95
N GLN A 128 -0.49 -6.24 -2.77
CA GLN A 128 -1.52 -5.24 -2.50
C GLN A 128 -0.94 -3.84 -2.40
N ASN A 129 0.24 -3.69 -1.79
CA ASN A 129 0.94 -2.41 -1.72
C ASN A 129 1.25 -1.88 -3.12
N GLN A 130 1.69 -2.74 -4.04
CA GLN A 130 1.94 -2.37 -5.43
C GLN A 130 0.67 -1.89 -6.16
N PHE A 131 -0.49 -2.51 -5.89
CA PHE A 131 -1.76 -2.07 -6.47
C PHE A 131 -2.20 -0.71 -5.90
N ALA A 132 -2.15 -0.54 -4.58
CA ALA A 132 -2.46 0.72 -3.93
C ALA A 132 -1.51 1.84 -4.40
N TYR A 133 -0.21 1.57 -4.52
CA TYR A 133 0.76 2.50 -5.08
C TYR A 133 0.39 2.93 -6.51
N LYS A 134 0.04 1.99 -7.40
CA LYS A 134 -0.41 2.30 -8.76
C LYS A 134 -1.65 3.18 -8.80
N GLU A 135 -2.54 3.07 -7.82
CA GLU A 135 -3.69 3.96 -7.70
C GLU A 135 -3.26 5.40 -7.34
N PHE A 136 -2.34 5.57 -6.39
CA PHE A 136 -1.75 6.88 -6.11
C PHE A 136 -1.02 7.48 -7.33
N ARG A 137 -0.33 6.64 -8.12
CA ARG A 137 0.31 7.08 -9.37
C ARG A 137 -0.74 7.49 -10.42
N SER A 138 -1.85 6.77 -10.49
CA SER A 138 -2.99 7.15 -11.34
C SER A 138 -3.62 8.47 -10.91
N PHE A 139 -3.77 8.70 -9.60
CA PHE A 139 -4.21 9.96 -9.03
C PHE A 139 -3.27 11.11 -9.40
N LEU A 140 -1.94 10.92 -9.29
CA LEU A 140 -0.97 11.91 -9.75
C LEU A 140 -1.09 12.18 -11.26
N GLY A 141 -1.31 11.13 -12.07
CA GLY A 141 -1.56 11.25 -13.50
C GLY A 141 -2.78 12.11 -13.84
N TRP A 142 -3.88 11.93 -13.09
CA TRP A 142 -5.07 12.79 -13.18
C TRP A 142 -4.72 14.23 -12.78
N LEU A 143 -4.05 14.42 -11.63
CA LEU A 143 -3.70 15.72 -11.07
C LEU A 143 -2.87 16.60 -12.01
N LYS A 144 -2.03 16.01 -12.86
CA LYS A 144 -1.25 16.72 -13.90
C LYS A 144 -2.12 17.49 -14.89
N ASN A 145 -3.29 16.95 -15.22
CA ASN A 145 -4.22 17.48 -16.22
C ASN A 145 -5.38 18.27 -15.60
N CYS A 146 -5.43 18.38 -14.27
CA CYS A 146 -6.48 19.10 -13.57
C CYS A 146 -6.26 20.62 -13.56
N ALA A 147 -7.38 21.35 -13.55
CA ALA A 147 -7.39 22.74 -13.10
C ALA A 147 -6.88 22.83 -11.65
N VAL A 148 -6.43 24.03 -11.24
CA VAL A 148 -5.89 24.25 -9.90
C VAL A 148 -6.92 23.85 -8.84
N ILE A 149 -6.57 22.91 -7.96
CA ILE A 149 -7.42 22.53 -6.83
C ILE A 149 -7.47 23.71 -5.87
N ARG A 150 -8.65 24.29 -5.68
CA ARG A 150 -8.88 25.32 -4.66
C ARG A 150 -9.27 24.65 -3.35
N HIS A 151 -8.66 25.09 -2.26
CA HIS A 151 -9.12 24.72 -0.93
C HIS A 151 -10.53 25.31 -0.73
N PRO A 152 -11.49 24.59 -0.13
CA PRO A 152 -12.84 25.12 0.10
C PRO A 152 -12.88 26.37 0.99
N ASN A 153 -11.78 26.66 1.70
CA ASN A 153 -11.61 27.86 2.53
C ASN A 153 -10.51 28.81 1.99
N ALA A 154 -10.17 28.75 0.70
CA ALA A 154 -9.23 29.70 0.06
C ALA A 154 -9.95 30.89 -0.57
#